data_AF-A0A317LRK9-F1
#
_entry.id   AF-A0A317LRK9-F1
#
_cell.length_a   1.000
_cell.length_b   1.000
_cell.length_c   1.000
_cell.angle_alpha   90.00
_cell.angle_beta   90.00
_cell.angle_gamma   90.00
#
_symmetry.space_group_name_H-M   'P 1'
#
loop_
_entity.id
_entity.type
_entity.pdbx_description
1 polymer ?
#
loop_
_entity_poly.entity_id
_entity_poly.type
_entity_poly.pdbx_seq_one_letter_code
_entity_poly.pdbx_strand_id
1 'polypeptide(L)'
;MILEEKIVYATVEKNYICLKLVDGRIFRIRKSLQQFQEELTPNHFIRIHKRYVVCISYIRFVDSEVTMIVGDPLPIGREYKERFLSHFRIC
;
A
#
# COMPACT_ATOMS: atom_id res chain seq x y z
N MET A 1 9.16 13.86 11.62
CA MET A 1 8.30 13.93 10.43
C MET A 1 8.57 12.71 9.58
N ILE A 2 7.54 11.96 9.18
CA ILE A 2 7.69 10.84 8.25
C ILE A 2 7.60 11.42 6.84
N LEU A 3 8.52 11.01 5.98
CA LEU A 3 8.55 11.41 4.60
C LEU A 3 7.73 10.41 3.77
N GLU A 4 6.83 10.89 2.93
CA GLU A 4 5.91 10.07 2.13
C GLU A 4 6.69 9.08 1.25
N GLU A 5 7.80 9.53 0.67
CA GLU A 5 8.66 8.71 -0.18
C GLU A 5 9.32 7.55 0.55
N LYS A 6 9.28 7.49 1.89
CA LYS A 6 9.79 6.35 2.65
C LYS A 6 8.73 5.28 2.92
N ILE A 7 7.46 5.55 2.62
CA ILE A 7 6.35 4.65 2.93
C ILE A 7 6.22 3.61 1.82
N VAL A 8 6.36 2.34 2.19
CA VAL A 8 6.22 1.19 1.29
C VAL A 8 4.74 0.83 1.15
N TYR A 9 4.05 0.64 2.27
CA TYR A 9 2.61 0.39 2.30
C TYR A 9 2.01 0.79 3.65
N ALA A 10 0.70 0.96 3.66
CA ALA A 10 -0.11 1.12 4.85
C ALA A 10 -1.05 -0.07 5.03
N THR A 11 -1.19 -0.56 6.27
CA THR A 11 -2.13 -1.62 6.63
C THR A 11 -2.99 -1.27 7.84
N VAL A 12 -4.19 -1.81 7.93
CA VAL A 12 -5.08 -1.63 9.09
C VAL A 12 -4.80 -2.68 10.17
N GLU A 13 -4.51 -2.23 11.39
CA GLU A 13 -4.40 -3.06 12.60
C GLU A 13 -5.31 -2.48 13.70
N LYS A 14 -6.41 -3.17 13.99
CA LYS A 14 -7.45 -2.71 14.93
C LYS A 14 -7.95 -1.30 14.55
N ASN A 15 -7.69 -0.30 15.38
CA ASN A 15 -8.10 1.10 15.21
C ASN A 15 -6.96 2.00 14.71
N TYR A 16 -5.89 1.41 14.19
CA TYR A 16 -4.70 2.11 13.71
C TYR A 16 -4.40 1.70 12.27
N ILE A 17 -3.75 2.60 11.55
CA ILE A 17 -2.95 2.22 10.39
C ILE A 17 -1.51 1.99 10.84
N CYS A 18 -0.86 1.02 10.23
CA CYS A 18 0.56 0.74 10.34
C CYS A 18 1.21 1.09 9.01
N LEU A 19 2.15 2.03 9.02
CA LEU A 19 2.97 2.41 7.87
C LEU A 19 4.26 1.61 7.93
N LYS A 20 4.50 0.78 6.91
CA LYS A 20 5.78 0.10 6.73
C LYS A 20 6.71 1.02 5.93
N LEU A 21 7.91 1.27 6.45
CA LEU A 21 8.91 2.07 5.78
C LEU A 21 9.96 1.20 5.05
N VAL A 22 10.67 1.81 4.11
CA VAL A 22 11.74 1.18 3.33
C VAL A 22 12.89 0.65 4.18
N ASP A 23 13.13 1.28 5.34
CA ASP A 23 14.16 0.86 6.31
C ASP A 23 13.65 -0.22 7.29
N GLY A 24 12.47 -0.78 7.03
CA GLY A 24 11.87 -1.85 7.83
C GLY A 24 11.08 -1.37 9.04
N ARG A 25 11.20 -0.10 9.45
CA ARG A 25 10.45 0.47 10.58
C ARG A 25 8.95 0.46 10.32
N ILE A 26 8.18 0.41 11.41
CA ILE A 26 6.72 0.46 11.38
C ILE A 26 6.24 1.62 12.25
N PHE A 27 5.41 2.49 11.69
CA PHE A 27 4.77 3.59 12.42
C PHE A 27 3.28 3.32 12.56
N ARG A 28 2.76 3.46 13.77
CA ARG A 28 1.32 3.32 14.06
C ARG A 28 0.69 4.69 14.21
N ILE A 29 -0.39 4.93 13.46
CA ILE A 29 -1.13 6.19 13.48
C ILE A 29 -2.61 5.89 13.70
N ARG A 30 -3.25 6.62 14.61
CA ARG A 30 -4.68 6.47 14.90
C ARG A 30 -5.49 7.19 13.82
N LYS A 31 -5.78 6.47 12.74
CA LYS A 31 -6.45 7.02 11.57
C LYS A 31 -7.12 5.90 10.76
N SER A 32 -8.12 6.23 9.94
CA SER A 32 -8.66 5.25 8.97
C SER A 32 -7.78 5.18 7.71
N LEU A 33 -7.80 4.04 7.03
CA LEU A 33 -7.09 3.85 5.76
C LEU A 33 -7.61 4.79 4.66
N GLN A 34 -8.91 5.11 4.68
CA GLN A 34 -9.52 6.04 3.74
C GLN A 34 -8.99 7.46 3.94
N GLN A 35 -9.04 7.98 5.17
CA GLN A 35 -8.52 9.31 5.46
C GLN A 35 -7.02 9.39 5.15
N PHE A 36 -6.27 8.30 5.34
CA PHE A 36 -4.87 8.24 4.96
C PHE A 36 -4.70 8.36 3.44
N GLN A 37 -5.48 7.61 2.67
CA GLN A 37 -5.45 7.67 1.22
C GLN A 37 -5.82 9.05 0.65
N GLU A 38 -6.72 9.80 1.30
CA GLU A 38 -7.10 11.16 0.90
C GLU A 38 -5.97 12.20 1.10
N GLU A 39 -4.99 11.92 1.96
CA GLU A 39 -3.83 12.79 2.20
C GLU A 39 -2.61 12.49 1.32
N LEU A 40 -2.59 11.33 0.67
CA LEU A 40 -1.44 10.90 -0.13
C LEU A 40 -1.42 11.58 -1.49
N THR A 41 -0.21 11.77 -2.02
CA THR A 41 -0.04 12.19 -3.41
C THR A 41 -0.79 11.22 -4.35
N PRO A 42 -1.74 11.73 -5.16
CA PRO A 42 -2.46 10.89 -6.11
C PRO A 42 -1.50 10.16 -7.05
N ASN A 43 -1.85 8.94 -7.46
CA ASN A 43 -1.09 8.09 -8.39
C ASN A 43 0.21 7.47 -7.85
N HIS A 44 0.70 7.82 -6.65
CA HIS A 44 1.81 7.07 -6.02
C HIS A 44 1.34 5.89 -5.19
N PHE A 45 0.13 6.01 -4.63
CA PHE A 45 -0.45 5.00 -3.76
C PHE A 45 -1.73 4.43 -4.36
N ILE A 46 -1.84 3.09 -4.35
CA ILE A 46 -3.02 2.37 -4.83
C ILE A 46 -3.56 1.49 -3.70
N ARG A 47 -4.87 1.52 -3.53
CA ARG A 47 -5.57 0.59 -2.64
C ARG A 47 -5.76 -0.75 -3.35
N ILE A 48 -5.17 -1.80 -2.78
CA ILE A 48 -5.21 -3.17 -3.34
C ILE A 48 -6.12 -4.10 -2.55
N HIS A 49 -6.53 -3.71 -1.35
CA HIS A 49 -7.38 -4.51 -0.48
C HIS A 49 -8.10 -3.61 0.52
N LYS A 50 -9.16 -4.11 1.17
CA LYS A 50 -9.88 -3.35 2.22
C LYS A 50 -8.97 -2.89 3.36
N ARG A 51 -7.86 -3.60 3.59
CA ARG A 51 -6.84 -3.31 4.63
C ARG A 51 -5.52 -2.77 4.11
N TYR A 52 -5.27 -2.70 2.79
CA TYR A 52 -3.94 -2.37 2.26
C TYR A 52 -3.97 -1.26 1.20
N VAL A 53 -3.07 -0.29 1.36
CA VAL A 53 -2.69 0.71 0.36
C VAL A 53 -1.19 0.58 0.15
N VAL A 54 -0.74 0.44 -1.10
CA VAL A 54 0.67 0.22 -1.45
C VAL A 54 1.23 1.39 -2.26
N CYS A 55 2.51 1.69 -2.08
CA CYS A 55 3.23 2.60 -2.95
C CYS A 55 3.70 1.85 -4.21
N ILE A 56 3.34 2.33 -5.39
CA ILE A 56 3.64 1.67 -6.67
C ILE A 56 5.15 1.52 -6.89
N SER A 57 5.92 2.57 -6.57
CA SER A 57 7.38 2.60 -6.73
C SER A 57 8.11 1.55 -5.89
N TYR A 58 7.44 0.97 -4.89
CA TYR A 58 7.97 -0.04 -3.99
C TYR A 58 7.39 -1.44 -4.21
N ILE A 59 6.66 -1.64 -5.30
CA ILE A 59 6.26 -2.97 -5.74
C ILE A 59 7.45 -3.67 -6.39
N ARG A 60 7.77 -4.87 -5.93
CA ARG A 60 8.82 -5.71 -6.49
C ARG A 60 8.30 -6.55 -7.66
N PHE A 61 7.16 -7.22 -7.46
CA PHE A 61 6.45 -7.95 -8.52
C PHE A 61 4.98 -8.15 -8.13
N VAL A 62 4.14 -8.38 -9.14
CA VAL A 62 2.71 -8.65 -9.01
C VAL A 62 2.41 -10.01 -9.63
N ASP A 63 1.70 -10.86 -8.89
CA ASP A 63 1.14 -12.12 -9.37
C ASP A 63 -0.28 -12.28 -8.81
N SER A 64 -0.57 -13.34 -8.04
CA SER A 64 -1.79 -13.47 -7.26
C SER A 64 -1.82 -12.50 -6.06
N GLU A 65 -0.64 -12.02 -5.65
CA GLU A 65 -0.40 -11.06 -4.58
C GLU A 65 0.56 -9.96 -5.05
N VAL A 66 0.66 -8.87 -4.27
CA VAL A 66 1.64 -7.81 -4.48
C VAL A 66 2.81 -8.03 -3.54
N THR A 67 3.99 -8.34 -4.08
CA THR A 67 5.20 -8.43 -3.25
C THR A 67 5.90 -7.08 -3.24
N MET A 68 6.15 -6.54 -2.04
CA MET A 68 6.85 -5.27 -1.86
C MET A 68 8.37 -5.45 -1.89
N ILE A 69 9.14 -4.37 -2.10
CA ILE A 69 10.62 -4.43 -2.09
C ILE A 69 11.22 -4.92 -0.77
N VAL A 70 10.48 -4.77 0.32
CA VAL A 70 10.85 -5.27 1.66
C VAL A 70 10.60 -6.77 1.84
N GLY A 71 10.04 -7.45 0.82
CA GLY A 71 9.77 -8.89 0.81
C GLY A 71 8.38 -9.29 1.30
N ASP A 72 7.57 -8.33 1.76
CA ASP A 72 6.23 -8.60 2.29
C ASP A 72 5.25 -8.92 1.14
N PRO A 73 4.58 -10.10 1.16
CA PRO A 73 3.54 -10.44 0.21
C PRO A 73 2.17 -9.93 0.71
N LEU A 74 1.47 -9.15 -0.12
CA LEU A 74 0.23 -8.47 0.23
C LEU A 74 -0.95 -8.96 -0.65
N PRO A 75 -2.05 -9.44 -0.05
CA PRO A 75 -3.17 -9.97 -0.81
C PRO A 75 -3.93 -8.86 -1.55
N ILE A 76 -4.41 -9.18 -2.76
CA ILE A 76 -5.26 -8.31 -3.55
C ILE A 76 -6.72 -8.70 -3.32
N GLY A 77 -7.53 -7.73 -2.88
CA GLY A 77 -8.97 -7.92 -2.73
C GLY A 77 -9.67 -7.99 -4.09
N ARG A 78 -10.66 -8.88 -4.22
CA ARG A 78 -11.39 -9.09 -5.48
C ARG A 78 -11.94 -7.79 -6.08
N GLU A 79 -12.56 -6.96 -5.26
CA GLU A 79 -13.13 -5.66 -5.64
C GLU A 79 -12.07 -4.64 -6.12
N TYR A 80 -10.82 -4.81 -5.72
CA TYR A 80 -9.72 -3.90 -6.03
C TYR A 80 -8.86 -4.39 -7.19
N LYS A 81 -8.96 -5.68 -7.53
CA LYS A 81 -8.05 -6.36 -8.46
C LYS A 81 -8.07 -5.73 -9.85
N GLU A 82 -9.25 -5.54 -10.44
CA GLU A 82 -9.38 -5.00 -11.80
C GLU A 82 -8.79 -3.58 -11.91
N ARG A 83 -9.15 -2.69 -10.98
CA ARG A 83 -8.61 -1.33 -10.91
C ARG A 83 -7.12 -1.31 -10.63
N PHE A 84 -6.61 -2.21 -9.79
CA PHE A 84 -5.18 -2.30 -9.51
C PHE A 84 -4.40 -2.75 -10.76
N LEU A 85 -4.87 -3.81 -11.42
CA LEU A 85 -4.22 -4.35 -12.61
C LEU A 85 -4.25 -3.37 -13.79
N SER A 86 -5.28 -2.53 -13.93
CA SER A 86 -5.34 -1.53 -15.00
C SER A 86 -4.26 -0.44 -14.91
N HIS A 87 -3.59 -0.28 -13.77
CA HIS A 87 -2.44 0.62 -13.64
C HIS A 87 -1.16 0.03 -14.26
N PHE A 88 -1.11 -1.28 -14.45
CA PHE A 88 -0.01 -1.95 -15.13
C PHE A 88 -0.44 -2.21 -16.56
N ARG A 89 0.32 -1.68 -17.52
CA ARG A 89 0.14 -2.05 -18.92
C ARG A 89 0.59 -3.49 -19.08
N ILE A 90 -0.35 -4.42 -18.99
CA ILE A 90 -0.13 -5.81 -19.40
C ILE A 90 -0.25 -5.77 -20.94
N CYS A 91 0.89 -5.85 -21.63
CA CYS A 91 0.94 -6.13 -23.06
C CYS A 91 0.66 -7.61 -23.31
#